data_AF-A0A958AGS3-F1
#
_entry.id   AF-A0A958AGS3-F1
#
_cell.length_a   1.000
_cell.length_b   1.000
_cell.length_c   1.000
_cell.angle_alpha   90.00
_cell.angle_beta   90.00
_cell.angle_gamma   90.00
#
_symmetry.space_group_name_H-M   'P 1'
#
loop_
_entity.id
_entity.type
_entity.pdbx_description
1 polymer ?
#
loop_
_entity_poly.entity_id
_entity_poly.type
_entity_poly.pdbx_seq_one_letter_code
_entity_poly.pdbx_strand_id
1 'polypeptide(L)' 'MADFKDRIRVHIEGKEFSVVGGSFQAMLAAVKQINGRRFVSALKVWQLPGKAEEIKNQLAISGFQLEGGQAVSEAAPASS' A
#
# COMPACT_ATOMS: atom_id res chain seq x y z
N MET A 1 -1.88 23.66 -9.37
CA MET A 1 -2.55 22.47 -9.94
C MET A 1 -2.60 21.44 -8.83
N ALA A 2 -3.77 20.86 -8.53
CA ALA A 2 -3.87 19.89 -7.45
C ALA A 2 -3.12 18.63 -7.87
N ASP A 3 -1.91 18.45 -7.34
CA ASP A 3 -1.13 17.22 -7.44
C ASP A 3 -1.92 16.11 -6.75
N PHE A 4 -2.83 15.48 -7.49
CA PHE A 4 -3.40 14.19 -7.12
C PHE A 4 -2.24 13.20 -7.12
N LYS A 5 -1.54 13.14 -5.98
CA LYS A 5 -0.48 12.20 -5.70
C LYS A 5 -1.09 10.81 -5.82
N ASP A 6 -0.92 10.18 -6.97
CA ASP A 6 -1.39 8.83 -7.25
C ASP A 6 -0.86 7.91 -6.15
N ARG A 7 -1.79 7.29 -5.42
CA ARG A 7 -1.48 6.39 -4.32
C ARG A 7 -2.34 5.15 -4.40
N ILE A 8 -1.73 3.98 -4.21
CA ILE A 8 -2.45 2.71 -4.17
C ILE A 8 -2.56 2.25 -2.73
N ARG A 9 -3.80 2.11 -2.25
CA ARG A 9 -4.08 1.58 -0.92
C ARG A 9 -3.99 0.06 -0.94
N VAL A 10 -3.18 -0.49 -0.06
CA VAL A 10 -2.97 -1.92 0.09
C VAL A 10 -3.10 -2.33 1.56
N HIS A 11 -3.73 -3.46 1.82
CA HIS A 11 -3.86 -4.07 3.14
C HIS A 11 -2.93 -5.28 3.23
N ILE A 12 -2.06 -5.29 4.24
CA ILE A 12 -1.09 -6.36 4.45
C ILE A 12 -1.13 -6.72 5.93
N GLU A 13 -1.40 -7.99 6.28
CA GLU A 13 -1.51 -8.46 7.68
C GLU A 13 -2.39 -7.57 8.59
N GLY A 14 -3.51 -7.06 8.08
CA GLY A 14 -4.38 -6.18 8.88
C GLY A 14 -3.73 -4.82 9.18
N LYS A 15 -2.85 -4.33 8.31
CA LYS A 15 -2.33 -2.97 8.32
C LYS A 15 -2.61 -2.31 6.97
N GLU A 16 -3.02 -1.04 7.00
CA GLU A 16 -3.21 -0.25 5.78
C GLU A 16 -1.89 0.43 5.40
N PHE A 17 -1.53 0.27 4.13
CA PHE A 17 -0.39 0.91 3.51
C PHE A 17 -0.83 1.63 2.23
N SER A 18 -0.07 2.64 1.85
CA SER A 18 -0.22 3.44 0.65
C SER A 18 1.09 3.41 -0.12
N VAL A 19 1.07 2.83 -1.32
CA VAL A 19 2.21 2.90 -2.22
C VAL A 19 2.24 4.27 -2.88
N VAL A 20 3.37 4.94 -2.82
CA VAL A 20 3.65 6.27 -3.40
C VAL A 20 5.04 6.28 -4.05
N GLY A 21 5.34 7.30 -4.86
CA GLY A 21 6.66 7.46 -5.51
C GLY A 21 6.69 7.21 -7.02
N GLY A 22 5.56 7.33 -7.73
CA GLY A 22 5.53 7.23 -9.18
C GLY A 22 4.13 7.28 -9.77
N SER A 23 3.96 6.83 -11.01
CA SER A 23 2.66 6.71 -11.65
C SER A 23 1.87 5.50 -11.13
N PHE A 24 0.55 5.65 -11.00
CA PHE A 24 -0.37 4.60 -10.58
C PHE A 24 -0.16 3.27 -11.31
N GLN A 25 0.03 3.32 -12.64
CA GLN A 25 0.23 2.13 -13.46
C GLN A 25 1.46 1.29 -13.04
N ALA A 26 2.56 1.95 -12.66
CA ALA A 26 3.79 1.28 -12.29
C ALA A 26 3.68 0.65 -10.89
N MET A 27 3.04 1.36 -9.94
CA MET A 27 2.70 0.78 -8.63
C MET A 27 1.74 -0.40 -8.77
N LEU A 28 0.74 -0.27 -9.65
CA LEU A 28 -0.19 -1.35 -9.93
C LEU A 28 0.53 -2.55 -10.55
N ALA A 29 1.54 -2.33 -11.39
CA ALA A 29 2.35 -3.41 -11.94
C ALA A 29 3.21 -4.11 -10.87
N ALA A 30 3.65 -3.41 -9.82
CA ALA A 30 4.32 -4.01 -8.68
C ALA A 30 3.33 -4.82 -7.80
N VAL A 31 2.15 -4.26 -7.49
CA VAL A 31 1.08 -4.96 -6.78
C VAL A 31 0.63 -6.20 -7.56
N LYS A 32 0.36 -6.02 -8.85
CA LYS A 32 0.68 -6.85 -10.04
C LYS A 32 1.52 -8.14 -9.94
N GLN A 33 2.61 -8.12 -9.19
CA GLN A 33 3.52 -9.25 -9.07
C GLN A 33 3.22 -10.12 -7.85
N ILE A 34 2.51 -9.56 -6.86
CA ILE A 34 2.22 -10.26 -5.59
C ILE A 34 1.15 -11.30 -5.83
N ASN A 35 1.53 -12.58 -5.76
CA ASN A 35 0.63 -13.71 -5.93
C ASN A 35 -0.34 -13.83 -4.76
N GLY A 36 -1.60 -14.21 -5.03
CA GLY A 36 -2.64 -14.35 -4.00
C GLY A 36 -3.31 -13.05 -3.53
N ARG A 37 -2.98 -11.90 -4.15
CA ARG A 37 -3.64 -10.64 -3.86
C ARG A 37 -5.14 -10.65 -4.15
N ARG A 38 -5.91 -10.01 -3.28
CA ARG A 38 -7.36 -9.87 -3.37
C ARG A 38 -7.74 -8.41 -3.45
N PHE A 39 -8.39 -8.00 -4.55
CA PHE A 39 -8.91 -6.64 -4.65
C PHE A 39 -10.25 -6.55 -3.91
N VAL A 40 -10.31 -5.65 -2.92
CA VAL A 40 -11.53 -5.35 -2.17
C VAL A 40 -12.14 -4.10 -2.78
N SER A 41 -13.04 -4.28 -3.75
CA SER A 41 -13.69 -3.20 -4.49
C SER A 41 -14.49 -2.25 -3.61
N ALA A 42 -15.09 -2.76 -2.53
CA ALA A 42 -15.86 -1.97 -1.56
C ALA A 42 -15.04 -0.84 -0.90
N LEU A 43 -13.75 -1.09 -0.65
CA LEU A 43 -12.83 -0.14 -0.03
C LEU A 43 -11.81 0.43 -1.03
N LYS A 44 -11.84 -0.06 -2.28
CA LYS A 44 -10.85 0.22 -3.33
C LYS A 44 -9.41 -0.04 -2.87
N VAL A 45 -9.20 -1.10 -2.07
CA VAL A 45 -7.88 -1.50 -1.55
C VAL A 45 -7.49 -2.87 -2.07
N TRP A 46 -6.19 -3.11 -2.17
CA TRP A 46 -5.65 -4.44 -2.46
C TRP A 46 -5.23 -5.14 -1.17
N GLN A 47 -5.89 -6.23 -0.80
CA GLN A 47 -5.36 -7.15 0.20
C GLN A 47 -4.22 -7.98 -0.41
N LEU A 48 -3.08 -7.99 0.25
CA LEU A 48 -1.89 -8.73 -0.15
C LEU A 48 -1.59 -9.79 0.91
N PRO A 49 -1.55 -11.08 0.56
CA PRO A 49 -1.03 -12.09 1.45
C PRO A 49 0.50 -12.00 1.48
N GLY A 50 1.09 -11.81 2.66
CA GLY A 50 2.54 -11.68 2.83
C GLY A 50 2.88 -10.66 3.92
N LYS A 51 4.17 -10.48 4.18
CA LYS A 51 4.66 -9.50 5.17
C LYS A 51 4.82 -8.12 4.55
N ALA A 52 4.47 -7.09 5.30
CA ALA A 52 4.63 -5.70 4.85
C ALA A 52 6.08 -5.36 4.48
N GLU A 53 7.06 -5.94 5.17
CA GLU A 53 8.49 -5.75 4.90
C GLU A 53 8.91 -6.31 3.53
N GLU A 54 8.42 -7.49 3.14
CA GLU A 54 8.71 -8.09 1.83
C GLU A 54 8.11 -7.24 0.70
N ILE A 55 6.85 -6.81 0.87
CA ILE A 55 6.18 -5.94 -0.12
C ILE A 55 6.89 -4.59 -0.19
N LYS A 56 7.30 -4.03 0.95
CA LYS A 56 8.09 -2.80 1.00
C LYS A 56 9.41 -2.95 0.25
N ASN A 57 10.12 -4.06 0.44
CA ASN A 57 11.40 -4.32 -0.24
C ASN A 57 11.22 -4.46 -1.76
N GLN A 58 10.20 -5.21 -2.20
CA GLN A 58 9.82 -5.34 -3.61
C GLN A 58 9.53 -3.98 -4.26
N LEU A 59 8.78 -3.12 -3.56
CA LEU A 59 8.47 -1.78 -4.01
C LEU A 59 9.71 -0.88 -4.03
N ALA A 60 10.57 -0.97 -3.01
CA ALA A 60 11.81 -0.20 -2.91
C ALA A 60 12.80 -0.54 -4.04
N ILE A 61 12.90 -1.81 -4.45
CA ILE A 61 13.71 -2.23 -5.61
C ILE A 61 13.25 -1.53 -6.90
N SER A 62 11.96 -1.26 -7.01
CA SER A 62 11.38 -0.56 -8.16
C SER A 62 11.38 0.98 -7.99
N GLY A 63 11.97 1.51 -6.92
CA GLY A 63 12.03 2.94 -6.61
C GLY A 63 10.75 3.50 -5.99
N PHE A 64 9.79 2.66 -5.60
CA PHE A 64 8.57 3.07 -4.93
C PHE A 64 8.72 3.04 -3.41
N GLN A 65 7.98 3.92 -2.75
CA GLN A 65 7.91 3.98 -1.30
C GLN A 65 6.56 3.47 -0.84
N LEU A 66 6.59 2.57 0.14
CA LEU A 66 5.40 2.13 0.84
C LEU A 66 5.27 3.00 2.09
N GLU A 67 4.39 4.00 2.02
CA GLU A 67 3.99 4.84 3.15
C GLU A 67 2.82 4.22 3.91
N GLY A 68 2.69 4.51 5.20
CA GLY A 68 1.69 3.89 6.06
C GLY A 68 2.28 2.83 6.98
N GLY A 69 1.44 1.94 7.49
CA GLY A 69 1.77 1.08 8.64
C GLY A 69 1.08 1.51 9.93
N GLN A 70 0.05 2.36 9.83
CA GLN A 70 -0.98 2.37 10.87
C GLN A 70 -1.60 0.96 10.87
N ALA A 71 -1.51 0.30 12.02
CA ALA A 71 -2.42 -0.80 12.29
C ALA A 71 -3.82 -0.29 12.00
N VAL A 72 -4.66 -1.06 11.28
CA VAL A 72 -6.11 -0.84 11.36
C VAL A 72 -6.58 -1.31 12.75
N SER A 73 -6.00 -0.70 13.79
CA SER A 73 -6.55 -0.64 15.12
C SER A 73 -7.23 0.72 15.18
N GLU A 74 -8.52 0.65 15.42
CA GLU A 74 -9.39 1.74 15.81
C GLU A 74 -8.65 2.83 16.61
N ALA A 75 -8.71 4.06 16.10
CA ALA A 75 -8.34 5.33 16.75
C ALA A 75 -6.84 5.63 17.01
N ALA A 76 -6.45 6.83 16.57
CA ALA A 76 -5.36 7.59 17.16
C ALA A 76 -5.52 7.69 18.69
N PRO A 77 -4.42 7.82 19.41
CA PRO A 77 -4.35 8.96 20.29
C PRO A 77 -3.15 9.84 19.93
N ALA A 78 -3.40 11.14 19.93
CA ALA A 78 -2.36 12.15 20.02
C ALA A 78 -1.33 11.75 21.09
N SER A 79 -0.06 12.02 20.84
CA SER A 79 0.99 12.01 21.85
C SER A 79 2.02 13.05 21.45
N SER A 80 2.48 13.96 22.31
CA SER A 80 1.87 14.75 23.38
C SER A 80 2.74 16.00 23.51
#